data_AF-A0A645ILB7-F1
#
_entry.id   AF-A0A645ILB7-F1
#
_cell.length_a   1.000
_cell.length_b   1.000
_cell.length_c   1.000
_cell.angle_alpha   90.00
_cell.angle_beta   90.00
_cell.angle_gamma   90.00
#
_symmetry.space_group_name_H-M   'P 1'
#
loop_
_entity.id
_entity.type
_entity.pdbx_description
1 polymer ?
#
loop_
_entity_poly.entity_id
_entity_poly.type
_entity_poly.pdbx_seq_one_letter_code
_entity_poly.pdbx_strand_id
1 'polypeptide(L)'
;MKKLLLILAVILSASTFSTVNAQTKEQDAEITSDVPALKSFHRIIFPMWHKAYPAKDVEMLKGFVPQIKANMEKINATKLPGILREKEAKWNSELVKFNATAADYYKACEENNSEAILKAAEEFHRAYEAMNRAVKPFVK
;
A
#
# COMPACT_ATOMS: atom_id res chain seq x y z
N MET A 1 35.31 39.00 -25.44
CA MET A 1 34.02 38.50 -25.96
C MET A 1 34.00 36.99 -26.23
N LYS A 2 35.01 36.39 -26.88
CA LYS A 2 35.03 34.94 -27.17
C LYS A 2 35.10 34.02 -25.92
N LYS A 3 35.76 34.46 -24.83
CA LYS A 3 35.81 33.69 -23.56
C LYS A 3 34.52 33.74 -22.75
N LEU A 4 33.65 34.73 -22.99
CA LEU A 4 32.35 34.85 -22.31
C LEU A 4 31.27 33.98 -22.98
N LEU A 5 31.38 33.77 -24.30
CA LEU A 5 30.53 32.86 -25.07
C LEU A 5 30.78 31.38 -24.75
N LEU A 6 32.00 31.00 -24.35
CA LEU A 6 32.35 29.62 -23.98
C LEU A 6 31.81 29.19 -22.61
N ILE A 7 31.59 30.13 -21.69
CA ILE A 7 31.07 29.81 -20.34
C ILE A 7 29.55 29.62 -20.37
N LEU A 8 28.84 30.29 -21.28
CA LEU A 8 27.38 30.12 -21.44
C LEU A 8 27.00 28.75 -22.03
N ALA A 9 27.86 28.16 -22.87
CA ALA A 9 27.61 26.86 -23.51
C ALA A 9 27.75 25.67 -22.55
N VAL A 10 28.60 25.79 -21.52
CA VAL A 10 28.83 24.71 -20.54
C VAL A 10 27.70 24.63 -19.50
N ILE A 11 27.07 25.75 -19.16
CA ILE A 11 25.98 25.78 -18.16
C ILE A 11 24.67 25.25 -18.75
N LEU A 12 24.42 25.42 -20.06
CA LEU A 12 23.21 24.92 -20.72
C LEU A 12 23.19 23.39 -20.90
N SER A 13 24.36 22.74 -20.81
CA SER A 13 24.50 21.29 -20.99
C SER A 13 24.35 20.48 -19.69
N ALA A 14 24.36 21.15 -18.53
CA ALA A 14 24.26 20.50 -17.22
C ALA A 14 22.81 20.36 -16.71
N SER A 15 21.84 21.01 -17.35
CA SER A 15 20.43 21.01 -16.93
C SER A 15 19.62 19.83 -17.47
N THR A 16 20.13 19.11 -18.48
CA THR A 16 19.38 18.05 -19.18
C THR A 16 19.51 16.67 -18.55
N PHE A 17 20.45 16.46 -17.62
CA PHE A 17 20.63 15.15 -16.99
C PHE A 17 19.60 14.86 -15.88
N SER A 18 19.04 15.89 -15.25
CA SER A 18 18.06 15.71 -14.17
C SER A 18 16.66 15.34 -14.66
N THR A 19 16.28 15.72 -15.89
CA THR A 19 14.94 15.46 -16.45
C THR A 19 14.77 14.01 -16.90
N VAL A 20 15.84 13.37 -17.37
CA VAL A 20 15.79 11.99 -17.90
C VAL A 20 15.44 10.96 -16.82
N ASN A 21 15.94 11.15 -15.58
CA ASN A 21 15.72 10.20 -14.48
C ASN A 21 14.32 10.29 -13.84
N ALA A 22 13.63 11.43 -14.01
CA ALA A 22 12.24 11.59 -13.58
C ALA A 22 11.25 10.99 -14.59
N GLN A 23 11.52 11.14 -15.89
CA GLN A 23 10.65 10.62 -16.96
C GLN A 23 10.58 9.08 -16.98
N THR A 24 11.70 8.38 -16.73
CA THR A 24 11.69 6.91 -16.72
C THR A 24 10.88 6.33 -15.56
N LYS A 25 10.94 6.96 -14.38
CA LYS A 25 10.21 6.48 -13.19
C LYS A 25 8.69 6.69 -13.28
N GLU A 26 8.25 7.77 -13.94
CA GLU A 26 6.82 7.98 -14.22
C GLU A 26 6.32 7.04 -15.32
N GLN A 27 7.11 6.78 -16.37
CA GLN A 27 6.71 5.84 -17.45
C GLN A 27 6.46 4.41 -16.97
N ASP A 28 7.31 3.89 -16.07
CA ASP A 28 7.13 2.53 -15.53
C ASP A 28 5.85 2.42 -14.68
N ALA A 29 5.50 3.47 -13.94
CA ALA A 29 4.27 3.54 -13.15
C ALA A 29 3.02 3.65 -14.02
N GLU A 30 3.12 4.05 -15.28
CA GLU A 30 1.99 4.13 -16.21
C GLU A 30 1.63 2.77 -16.85
N ILE A 31 2.48 1.74 -16.77
CA ILE A 31 2.28 0.48 -17.50
C ILE A 31 2.18 -0.77 -16.63
N THR A 32 2.40 -0.67 -15.32
CA THR A 32 2.30 -1.81 -14.38
C THR A 32 1.11 -1.68 -13.43
N SER A 33 0.37 -2.77 -13.23
CA SER A 33 -0.76 -2.84 -12.28
C SER A 33 -0.34 -3.14 -10.84
N ASP A 34 0.96 -3.03 -10.55
CA ASP A 34 1.47 -3.29 -9.22
C ASP A 34 1.21 -2.12 -8.27
N VAL A 35 0.74 -2.47 -7.07
CA VAL A 35 0.57 -1.53 -5.95
C VAL A 35 1.55 -1.94 -4.84
N PRO A 36 2.74 -1.32 -4.75
CA PRO A 36 3.78 -1.71 -3.79
C PRO A 36 3.32 -1.70 -2.34
N ALA A 37 2.38 -0.82 -1.98
CA ALA A 37 1.80 -0.76 -0.65
C ALA A 37 1.03 -2.05 -0.30
N LEU A 38 0.24 -2.61 -1.21
CA LEU A 38 -0.45 -3.90 -1.00
C LEU A 38 0.52 -5.07 -0.84
N LYS A 39 1.61 -5.10 -1.63
CA LYS A 39 2.67 -6.11 -1.51
C LYS A 39 3.39 -6.01 -0.17
N SER A 40 3.66 -4.79 0.29
CA SER A 40 4.31 -4.55 1.60
C SER A 40 3.40 -4.97 2.74
N PHE A 41 2.10 -4.66 2.64
CA PHE A 41 1.10 -5.07 3.61
C PHE A 41 0.97 -6.59 3.72
N HIS A 42 1.08 -7.30 2.59
CA HIS A 42 1.06 -8.77 2.57
C HIS A 42 2.08 -9.39 3.52
N ARG A 43 3.27 -8.78 3.67
CA ARG A 43 4.34 -9.28 4.54
C ARG A 43 3.94 -9.31 6.02
N ILE A 44 2.96 -8.48 6.42
CA ILE A 44 2.44 -8.40 7.78
C ILE A 44 1.20 -9.30 7.92
N ILE A 45 0.27 -9.20 6.97
CA ILE A 45 -1.00 -9.91 7.07
C ILE A 45 -0.87 -11.41 6.80
N PHE A 46 0.14 -11.83 6.03
CA PHE A 46 0.40 -13.24 5.73
C PHE A 46 0.71 -14.06 6.99
N PRO A 47 1.70 -13.72 7.84
CA PRO A 47 1.91 -14.44 9.08
C PRO A 47 0.77 -14.25 10.09
N MET A 48 0.08 -13.10 10.09
CA MET A 48 -1.12 -12.91 10.91
C MET A 48 -2.21 -13.93 10.56
N TRP A 49 -2.49 -14.11 9.27
CA TRP A 49 -3.56 -14.97 8.77
C TRP A 49 -3.19 -16.46 8.68
N HIS A 50 -1.97 -16.79 8.24
CA HIS A 50 -1.57 -18.18 8.00
C HIS A 50 -0.88 -18.83 9.21
N LYS A 51 -0.53 -18.07 10.24
CA LYS A 51 0.13 -18.60 11.45
C LYS A 51 -0.62 -18.26 12.74
N ALA A 52 -0.81 -16.97 13.03
CA ALA A 52 -1.37 -16.56 14.32
C ALA A 52 -2.88 -16.89 14.43
N TYR A 53 -3.66 -16.58 13.40
CA TYR A 53 -5.11 -16.80 13.40
C TYR A 53 -5.52 -18.29 13.54
N PRO A 54 -4.96 -19.26 12.77
CA PRO A 54 -5.34 -20.67 12.90
C PRO A 54 -4.92 -21.28 14.23
N ALA A 55 -3.81 -20.79 14.81
CA ALA A 55 -3.35 -21.17 16.15
C ALA A 55 -4.18 -20.52 17.28
N LYS A 56 -5.07 -19.58 16.94
CA LYS A 56 -5.77 -18.72 17.91
C LYS A 56 -4.82 -17.99 18.86
N ASP A 57 -3.62 -17.63 18.37
CA ASP A 57 -2.59 -16.93 19.15
C ASP A 57 -2.91 -15.43 19.22
N VAL A 58 -3.81 -15.09 20.16
CA VAL A 58 -4.31 -13.73 20.38
C VAL A 58 -3.21 -12.75 20.79
N GLU A 59 -2.18 -13.21 21.48
CA GLU A 59 -1.04 -12.35 21.84
C GLU A 59 -0.20 -12.01 20.60
N MET A 60 0.06 -12.99 19.73
CA MET A 60 0.73 -12.72 18.46
C MET A 60 -0.11 -11.82 17.55
N LEU A 61 -1.44 -12.02 17.49
CA LEU A 61 -2.36 -11.15 16.75
C LEU A 61 -2.23 -9.68 17.21
N LYS A 62 -2.32 -9.44 18.52
CA LYS A 62 -2.11 -8.11 19.10
C LYS A 62 -0.73 -7.54 18.75
N GLY A 63 0.30 -8.38 18.75
CA GLY A 63 1.67 -8.00 18.39
C GLY A 63 1.84 -7.41 16.99
N PHE A 64 0.91 -7.68 16.05
CA PHE A 64 0.97 -7.08 14.70
C PHE A 64 0.44 -5.64 14.64
N VAL A 65 -0.32 -5.16 15.64
CA VAL A 65 -0.99 -3.85 15.60
C VAL A 65 -0.07 -2.68 15.22
N PRO A 66 1.16 -2.53 15.77
CA PRO A 66 2.05 -1.44 15.40
C PRO A 66 2.43 -1.45 13.92
N GLN A 67 2.73 -2.63 13.37
CA GLN A 67 3.11 -2.80 11.96
C GLN A 67 1.91 -2.58 11.03
N ILE A 68 0.72 -2.99 11.46
CA ILE A 68 -0.53 -2.76 10.73
C ILE A 68 -0.79 -1.25 10.63
N LYS A 69 -0.75 -0.50 11.75
CA LYS A 69 -0.94 0.96 11.76
C LYS A 69 0.01 1.67 10.77
N ALA A 70 1.30 1.37 10.85
CA ALA A 70 2.30 1.95 9.96
C ALA A 70 2.10 1.62 8.46
N ASN A 71 1.56 0.45 8.12
CA ASN A 71 1.27 0.10 6.72
C ASN A 71 -0.10 0.62 6.25
N MET A 72 -1.06 0.81 7.17
CA MET A 72 -2.35 1.44 6.84
C MET A 72 -2.13 2.89 6.41
N GLU A 73 -1.25 3.63 7.07
CA GLU A 73 -0.85 4.98 6.65
C GLU A 73 -0.32 4.99 5.20
N LYS A 74 0.54 4.02 4.84
CA LYS A 74 1.08 3.89 3.48
C LYS A 74 0.00 3.58 2.45
N ILE A 75 -0.93 2.68 2.77
CA ILE A 75 -2.06 2.37 1.89
C ILE A 75 -2.98 3.58 1.74
N ASN A 76 -3.27 4.30 2.81
CA ASN A 76 -4.10 5.51 2.77
C ASN A 76 -3.47 6.64 1.94
N ALA A 77 -2.14 6.73 1.92
CA ALA A 77 -1.41 7.68 1.08
C ALA A 77 -1.16 7.20 -0.36
N THR A 78 -1.56 5.97 -0.70
CA THR A 78 -1.25 5.37 -2.01
C THR A 78 -2.09 6.01 -3.11
N LYS A 79 -1.40 6.51 -4.13
CA LYS A 79 -1.99 6.86 -5.42
C LYS A 79 -1.86 5.66 -6.35
N LEU A 80 -2.93 5.33 -7.07
CA LEU A 80 -2.89 4.25 -8.04
C LEU A 80 -2.05 4.65 -9.27
N PRO A 81 -1.30 3.71 -9.85
CA PRO A 81 -0.64 3.92 -11.14
C PRO A 81 -1.66 4.26 -12.23
N GLY A 82 -1.24 4.99 -13.28
CA GLY A 82 -2.14 5.51 -14.31
C GLY A 82 -2.95 4.43 -15.04
N ILE A 83 -2.38 3.24 -15.24
CA ILE A 83 -3.07 2.06 -15.80
C ILE A 83 -4.26 1.58 -14.95
N LEU A 84 -4.29 1.92 -13.66
CA LEU A 84 -5.35 1.56 -12.72
C LEU A 84 -6.34 2.70 -12.45
N ARG A 85 -6.28 3.82 -13.19
CA ARG A 85 -7.16 4.97 -13.00
C ARG A 85 -8.65 4.60 -13.01
N GLU A 86 -9.09 3.72 -13.90
CA GLU A 86 -10.49 3.25 -13.93
C GLU A 86 -10.91 2.43 -12.69
N LYS A 87 -9.95 1.98 -11.88
CA LYS A 87 -10.19 1.26 -10.62
C LYS A 87 -10.26 2.18 -9.41
N GLU A 88 -9.99 3.47 -9.56
CA GLU A 88 -9.90 4.43 -8.45
C GLU A 88 -11.18 4.47 -7.60
N ALA A 89 -12.35 4.50 -8.23
CA ALA A 89 -13.62 4.48 -7.50
C ALA A 89 -13.79 3.21 -6.64
N LYS A 90 -13.42 2.04 -7.18
CA LYS A 90 -13.48 0.77 -6.47
C LYS A 90 -12.44 0.70 -5.36
N TRP A 91 -11.21 1.14 -5.63
CA TRP A 91 -10.15 1.25 -4.64
C TRP A 91 -10.57 2.11 -3.46
N ASN A 92 -11.08 3.31 -3.70
CA ASN A 92 -11.52 4.22 -2.65
C ASN A 92 -12.68 3.62 -1.82
N SER A 93 -13.64 2.95 -2.48
CA SER A 93 -14.74 2.28 -1.78
C SER A 93 -14.26 1.14 -0.88
N GLU A 94 -13.34 0.29 -1.35
CA GLU A 94 -12.77 -0.78 -0.54
C GLU A 94 -11.84 -0.24 0.54
N LEU A 95 -11.13 0.86 0.30
CA LEU A 95 -10.23 1.48 1.26
C LEU A 95 -11.00 2.00 2.49
N VAL A 96 -12.19 2.56 2.30
CA VAL A 96 -13.07 2.95 3.42
C VAL A 96 -13.41 1.74 4.30
N LYS A 97 -13.81 0.62 3.68
CA LYS A 97 -14.14 -0.61 4.41
C LYS A 97 -12.92 -1.19 5.12
N PHE A 98 -11.77 -1.17 4.44
CA PHE A 98 -10.52 -1.68 5.01
C PHE A 98 -10.10 -0.88 6.24
N ASN A 99 -10.18 0.45 6.19
CA ASN A 99 -9.95 1.31 7.35
C ASN A 99 -10.92 1.04 8.50
N ALA A 100 -12.21 0.80 8.21
CA ALA A 100 -13.18 0.45 9.23
C ALA A 100 -12.80 -0.86 9.94
N THR A 101 -12.51 -1.92 9.18
CA THR A 101 -12.08 -3.21 9.76
C THR A 101 -10.75 -3.11 10.52
N ALA A 102 -9.84 -2.23 10.10
CA ALA A 102 -8.61 -1.97 10.83
C ALA A 102 -8.90 -1.34 12.21
N ALA A 103 -9.80 -0.35 12.25
CA ALA A 103 -10.22 0.29 13.50
C ALA A 103 -10.89 -0.70 14.47
N ASP A 104 -11.77 -1.56 13.95
CA ASP A 104 -12.41 -2.62 14.74
C ASP A 104 -11.37 -3.61 15.29
N TYR A 105 -10.37 -3.98 14.47
CA TYR A 105 -9.26 -4.84 14.90
C TYR A 105 -8.43 -4.21 16.03
N TYR A 106 -8.09 -2.92 15.91
CA TYR A 106 -7.37 -2.20 16.97
C TYR A 106 -8.17 -2.17 18.27
N LYS A 107 -9.45 -1.83 18.18
CA LYS A 107 -10.35 -1.78 19.34
C LYS A 107 -10.44 -3.13 20.03
N ALA A 108 -10.63 -4.22 19.28
CA ALA A 108 -10.69 -5.56 19.84
C ALA A 108 -9.38 -5.95 20.56
N CYS A 109 -8.23 -5.58 19.98
CA CYS A 109 -6.92 -5.81 20.59
C CYS A 109 -6.72 -5.01 21.89
N GLU A 110 -7.19 -3.76 21.92
CA GLU A 110 -7.13 -2.87 23.09
C GLU A 110 -8.04 -3.36 24.24
N GLU A 111 -9.24 -3.84 23.91
CA GLU A 111 -10.21 -4.39 24.86
C GLU A 111 -9.83 -5.79 25.39
N ASN A 112 -8.78 -6.41 24.86
CA ASN A 112 -8.31 -7.76 25.24
C ASN A 112 -9.39 -8.86 25.15
N ASN A 113 -10.39 -8.68 24.28
CA ASN A 113 -11.44 -9.66 24.08
C ASN A 113 -11.02 -10.67 23.00
N SER A 114 -10.69 -11.89 23.41
CA SER A 114 -10.12 -12.90 22.49
C SER A 114 -11.05 -13.29 21.34
N GLU A 115 -12.36 -13.41 21.59
CA GLU A 115 -13.34 -13.73 20.55
C GLU A 115 -13.49 -12.58 19.56
N ALA A 116 -13.56 -11.35 20.06
CA ALA A 116 -13.62 -10.16 19.23
C ALA A 116 -12.36 -9.99 18.38
N ILE A 117 -11.17 -10.28 18.92
CA ILE A 117 -9.90 -10.21 18.17
C ILE A 117 -9.90 -11.20 17.01
N LEU A 118 -10.30 -12.46 17.24
CA LEU A 118 -10.35 -13.46 16.18
C LEU A 118 -11.34 -13.03 15.09
N LYS A 119 -12.56 -12.64 15.47
CA LYS A 119 -13.56 -12.16 14.51
C LYS A 119 -13.02 -10.97 13.70
N ALA A 120 -12.43 -9.97 14.38
CA ALA A 120 -11.89 -8.80 13.71
C ALA A 120 -10.70 -9.12 12.81
N ALA A 121 -9.85 -10.11 13.17
CA ALA A 121 -8.72 -10.54 12.35
C ALA A 121 -9.18 -11.13 11.00
N GLU A 122 -10.23 -11.95 11.02
CA GLU A 122 -10.82 -12.53 9.82
C GLU A 122 -11.45 -11.47 8.92
N GLU A 123 -12.25 -10.59 9.51
CA GLU A 123 -12.87 -9.45 8.82
C GLU A 123 -11.82 -8.54 8.17
N PHE A 124 -10.74 -8.25 8.91
CA PHE A 124 -9.63 -7.45 8.44
C PHE A 124 -8.88 -8.12 7.27
N HIS A 125 -8.61 -9.43 7.37
CA HIS A 125 -8.02 -10.19 6.27
C HIS A 125 -8.92 -10.18 5.01
N ARG A 126 -10.22 -10.41 5.17
CA ARG A 126 -11.18 -10.39 4.06
C ARG A 126 -11.22 -9.04 3.35
N ALA A 127 -11.15 -7.94 4.11
CA ALA A 127 -11.08 -6.60 3.56
C ALA A 127 -9.76 -6.33 2.81
N TYR A 128 -8.63 -6.83 3.31
CA TYR A 128 -7.36 -6.78 2.58
C TYR A 128 -7.41 -7.53 1.24
N GLU A 129 -8.02 -8.72 1.20
CA GLU A 129 -8.22 -9.41 -0.07
C GLU A 129 -9.12 -8.63 -1.03
N ALA A 130 -10.14 -7.94 -0.52
CA ALA A 130 -11.01 -7.09 -1.33
C ALA A 130 -10.24 -5.92 -1.96
N MET A 131 -9.28 -5.34 -1.24
CA MET A 131 -8.34 -4.35 -1.80
C MET A 131 -7.51 -4.94 -2.94
N ASN A 132 -7.00 -6.16 -2.81
CA ASN A 132 -6.27 -6.83 -3.90
C ASN A 132 -7.18 -7.05 -5.13
N ARG A 133 -8.42 -7.50 -4.91
CA ARG A 133 -9.41 -7.71 -5.99
C ARG A 133 -9.84 -6.42 -6.68
N ALA A 134 -9.75 -5.26 -6.01
CA ALA A 134 -10.06 -3.97 -6.61
C ALA A 134 -9.10 -3.62 -7.77
N VAL A 135 -7.82 -4.01 -7.65
CA VAL A 135 -6.77 -3.67 -8.63
C VAL A 135 -6.40 -4.85 -9.54
N LYS A 136 -6.64 -6.09 -9.10
CA LYS A 136 -6.40 -7.32 -9.87
C LYS A 136 -7.69 -8.15 -9.85
N PRO A 137 -8.66 -7.89 -10.74
CA PRO A 137 -9.87 -8.70 -10.79
C PRO A 137 -9.51 -10.14 -11.14
N PHE A 138 -10.22 -11.10 -10.55
CA PHE A 138 -10.11 -12.51 -10.92
C PHE A 138 -10.43 -12.64 -12.41
N VAL A 139 -9.46 -13.10 -13.19
CA VAL A 139 -9.74 -13.61 -14.54
C VAL A 139 -10.29 -15.03 -14.33
N LYS A 140 -11.54 -15.24 -14.73
CA LYS A 140 -12.17 -16.57 -14.71
C LYS A 140 -11.54 -17.49 -15.74
#